data_AF-A0A926SWI1-F1
#
_entry.id   AF-A0A926SWI1-F1
#
_cell.length_a   1.000
_cell.length_b   1.000
_cell.length_c   1.000
_cell.angle_alpha   90.00
_cell.angle_beta   90.00
_cell.angle_gamma   90.00
#
_symmetry.space_group_name_H-M   'P 1'
#
loop_
_entity.id
_entity.type
_entity.pdbx_description
1 polymer ?
#
loop_
_entity_poly.entity_id
_entity_poly.type
_entity_poly.pdbx_seq_one_letter_code
_entity_poly.pdbx_strand_id
1 'polypeptide(L)'
;MPEPKFRKLHRKLAPIVFVPLALTAITGIIYSIADEWLHVEGEKTNLLLAIHTGALPGLEKVYALLNGLGLIALIVTGLSMTSLFRRRPKREAEGD
;
A
#
# COMPACT_ATOMS: atom_id res chain seq x y z
N MET A 1 8.27 -21.02 5.70
CA MET A 1 7.57 -21.02 4.38
C MET A 1 6.25 -20.31 4.60
N PRO A 2 5.85 -19.31 3.79
CA PRO A 2 4.53 -18.69 3.92
C PRO A 2 3.47 -19.78 3.83
N GLU A 3 2.48 -19.77 4.73
CA GLU A 3 1.36 -20.68 4.57
C GLU A 3 0.68 -20.47 3.21
N PRO A 4 0.27 -21.54 2.50
CA PRO A 4 -0.47 -21.43 1.24
C PRO A 4 -1.70 -20.51 1.32
N LYS A 5 -2.26 -20.35 2.52
CA LYS A 5 -3.37 -19.46 2.85
C LYS A 5 -2.98 -17.97 2.71
N PHE A 6 -1.79 -17.55 3.15
CA PHE A 6 -1.34 -16.16 3.03
C PHE A 6 -1.16 -15.74 1.57
N ARG A 7 -0.64 -16.64 0.72
CA ARG A 7 -0.49 -16.37 -0.71
C ARG A 7 -1.84 -16.19 -1.41
N LYS A 8 -2.81 -17.04 -1.07
CA LYS A 8 -4.19 -16.92 -1.60
C LYS A 8 -4.88 -15.65 -1.11
N LEU A 9 -4.72 -15.31 0.17
CA LEU A 9 -5.28 -14.11 0.78
C LEU A 9 -4.69 -12.85 0.14
N HIS A 10 -3.36 -12.73 0.07
CA HIS A 10 -2.68 -11.61 -0.55
C HIS A 10 -3.11 -11.42 -2.00
N ARG A 11 -3.17 -12.49 -2.80
CA ARG A 11 -3.60 -12.40 -4.20
C ARG A 11 -5.03 -11.87 -4.37
N LYS A 12 -5.93 -12.14 -3.41
CA LYS A 12 -7.31 -11.63 -3.44
C LYS A 12 -7.39 -10.18 -2.95
N LEU A 13 -6.70 -9.85 -1.85
CA LEU A 13 -6.73 -8.52 -1.26
C LEU A 13 -5.92 -7.49 -2.05
N ALA A 14 -4.82 -7.91 -2.68
CA ALA A 14 -3.91 -7.02 -3.41
C ALA A 14 -4.63 -6.12 -4.41
N PRO A 15 -5.41 -6.59 -5.39
CA PRO A 15 -6.07 -5.68 -6.33
C PRO A 15 -7.09 -4.74 -5.65
N ILE A 16 -7.81 -5.21 -4.64
CA ILE A 16 -8.85 -4.42 -3.95
C ILE A 16 -8.22 -3.30 -3.12
N VAL A 17 -7.11 -3.57 -2.46
CA VAL A 17 -6.43 -2.65 -1.55
C VAL A 17 -5.41 -1.79 -2.29
N PHE A 18 -4.71 -2.34 -3.27
CA PHE A 18 -3.66 -1.64 -4.01
C PHE A 18 -4.21 -0.53 -4.89
N VAL A 19 -5.37 -0.71 -5.51
CA VAL A 19 -5.99 0.33 -6.35
C VAL A 19 -6.25 1.63 -5.58
N PRO A 20 -7.00 1.64 -4.45
CA PRO A 20 -7.21 2.86 -3.68
C PRO A 20 -5.90 3.39 -3.08
N LEU A 21 -4.98 2.52 -2.61
CA LEU A 21 -3.67 2.97 -2.15
C LEU A 21 -2.86 3.69 -3.23
N ALA A 22 -2.77 3.11 -4.42
CA ALA A 22 -2.07 3.71 -5.55
C ALA A 22 -2.72 5.05 -5.94
N LEU A 23 -4.06 5.12 -5.94
CA LEU A 23 -4.78 6.36 -6.18
C LEU A 23 -4.43 7.43 -5.14
N THR A 24 -4.46 7.10 -3.84
CA THR A 24 -4.08 8.05 -2.77
C THR A 24 -2.63 8.52 -2.87
N ALA A 25 -1.70 7.62 -3.20
CA ALA A 25 -0.29 7.94 -3.34
C ALA A 25 -0.05 8.86 -4.55
N ILE A 26 -0.63 8.52 -5.71
CA ILE A 26 -0.50 9.31 -6.93
C ILE A 26 -1.12 10.70 -6.73
N THR A 27 -2.35 10.78 -6.21
CA THR A 27 -3.01 12.06 -5.96
C THR A 27 -2.29 12.91 -4.93
N GLY A 28 -1.75 12.31 -3.86
CA GLY A 28 -0.93 13.02 -2.88
C GLY A 28 0.35 13.58 -3.47
N ILE A 29 1.07 12.79 -4.28
CA ILE A 29 2.29 13.25 -4.97
C ILE A 29 1.97 14.40 -5.93
N ILE A 30 0.92 14.25 -6.76
CA ILE A 30 0.52 15.30 -7.71
C ILE A 30 0.09 16.56 -6.96
N TYR A 31 -0.68 16.41 -5.87
CA TYR A 31 -1.08 17.53 -5.01
C TYR A 31 0.15 18.27 -4.47
N SER A 32 1.10 17.58 -3.83
CA SER A 32 2.30 18.22 -3.28
C SER A 32 3.14 18.92 -4.36
N ILE A 33 3.26 18.35 -5.57
CA ILE A 33 3.97 19.02 -6.67
C ILE A 33 3.20 20.27 -7.13
N ALA A 34 1.89 20.16 -7.31
CA ALA A 34 1.07 21.27 -7.80
C ALA A 34 1.01 22.42 -6.79
N ASP A 35 0.73 22.11 -5.52
CA ASP A 35 0.52 23.07 -4.44
C ASP A 35 1.86 23.61 -3.90
N GLU A 36 2.75 22.72 -3.42
CA GLU A 36 3.96 23.13 -2.71
C GLU A 36 5.06 23.64 -3.64
N TRP A 37 5.19 23.08 -4.85
CA TRP A 37 6.30 23.44 -5.76
C TRP A 37 5.88 24.46 -6.79
N LEU A 38 4.70 24.28 -7.39
CA LEU A 38 4.21 25.11 -8.49
C LEU A 38 3.23 26.21 -8.05
N HIS A 39 2.81 26.23 -6.78
CA HIS A 39 1.87 27.21 -6.21
C HIS A 39 0.57 27.29 -7.03
N VAL A 40 0.13 26.15 -7.57
CA VAL A 40 -1.10 26.02 -8.36
C VAL A 40 -2.26 25.86 -7.40
N GLU A 41 -3.00 26.94 -7.20
CA GLU A 41 -4.20 26.96 -6.38
C GLU A 41 -5.48 26.79 -7.23
N GLY A 42 -6.56 26.32 -6.59
CA GLY A 42 -7.90 26.34 -7.15
C GLY A 42 -8.55 24.96 -7.30
N GLU A 43 -9.57 24.89 -8.16
CA GLU A 43 -10.49 23.75 -8.28
C GLU A 43 -9.79 22.41 -8.55
N LYS A 44 -8.72 22.42 -9.35
CA LYS A 44 -7.96 21.21 -9.68
C LYS A 44 -7.21 20.64 -8.47
N THR A 45 -6.61 21.51 -7.66
CA THR A 45 -5.88 21.15 -6.44
C THR A 45 -6.85 20.66 -5.36
N ASN A 46 -8.02 21.30 -5.26
CA ASN A 46 -9.12 20.83 -4.41
C ASN A 46 -9.68 19.47 -4.84
N LEU A 47 -9.80 19.22 -6.15
CA LEU A 47 -10.22 17.91 -6.66
C LEU A 47 -9.19 16.82 -6.34
N LEU A 48 -7.89 17.11 -6.48
CA LEU A 48 -6.82 16.18 -6.09
C LEU A 48 -6.89 15.85 -4.60
N LEU A 49 -7.07 16.87 -3.76
CA LEU A 49 -7.21 16.69 -2.31
C LEU A 49 -8.47 15.88 -1.97
N ALA A 50 -9.60 16.16 -2.60
CA ALA A 50 -10.85 15.42 -2.40
C ALA A 50 -10.73 13.94 -2.81
N ILE A 51 -10.01 13.63 -3.89
CA ILE A 51 -9.73 12.25 -4.29
C ILE A 51 -8.74 11.59 -3.31
N HIS A 52 -7.71 12.32 -2.87
CA HIS A 52 -6.70 11.83 -1.93
C HIS A 52 -7.32 11.45 -0.58
N THR A 53 -8.17 12.30 -0.01
CA THR A 53 -8.84 12.03 1.28
C THR A 53 -10.04 11.12 1.13
N GLY A 54 -10.58 10.98 -0.08
CA GLY A 54 -11.84 10.28 -0.32
C GLY A 54 -13.02 11.06 0.27
N ALA A 55 -13.07 12.38 0.01
CA ALA A 55 -14.00 13.38 0.54
C ALA A 55 -15.48 13.18 0.10
N LEU A 56 -15.97 11.95 0.17
CA LEU A 56 -17.38 11.62 0.13
C LEU A 56 -17.95 11.67 1.55
N PRO A 57 -19.14 12.26 1.78
CA PRO A 57 -19.74 12.36 3.10
C PRO A 57 -19.81 10.99 3.80
N GLY A 58 -19.13 10.87 4.95
CA GLY A 58 -19.10 9.63 5.74
C GLY A 58 -18.10 8.56 5.27
N LEU A 59 -17.49 8.72 4.09
CA LEU A 59 -16.52 7.77 3.57
C LEU A 59 -15.07 8.12 3.91
N GLU A 60 -14.76 9.41 4.12
CA GLU A 60 -13.40 9.91 4.29
C GLU A 60 -12.61 9.19 5.40
N LYS A 61 -13.23 9.01 6.58
CA LYS A 61 -12.61 8.30 7.71
C LYS A 61 -12.50 6.79 7.47
N VAL A 62 -13.51 6.21 6.84
CA VAL A 62 -13.56 4.77 6.54
C VAL A 62 -12.54 4.41 5.45
N TYR A 63 -12.43 5.26 4.44
CA TYR A 63 -11.50 5.12 3.32
C TYR A 63 -10.05 5.15 3.80
N ALA A 64 -9.67 6.15 4.60
CA ALA A 64 -8.33 6.23 5.19
C ALA A 64 -8.02 5.01 6.08
N LEU A 65 -8.97 4.58 6.91
CA LEU A 65 -8.81 3.41 7.78
C LEU A 65 -8.64 2.12 6.97
N LEU A 66 -9.48 1.89 5.95
CA LEU A 66 -9.40 0.71 5.09
C LEU A 66 -8.09 0.68 4.29
N ASN A 67 -7.63 1.82 3.79
CA ASN A 67 -6.32 1.93 3.14
C ASN A 67 -5.18 1.57 4.10
N GLY A 68 -5.17 2.12 5.32
CA GLY A 68 -4.16 1.82 6.34
C GLY A 68 -4.13 0.34 6.73
N LEU A 69 -5.30 -0.24 7.05
CA LEU A 69 -5.41 -1.66 7.42
C LEU A 69 -5.06 -2.58 6.26
N GLY A 70 -5.52 -2.25 5.06
CA GLY A 70 -5.20 -2.97 3.84
C GLY A 70 -3.69 -2.96 3.57
N LEU A 71 -3.05 -1.80 3.68
CA LEU A 71 -1.59 -1.68 3.52
C LEU A 71 -0.85 -2.57 4.51
N ILE A 72 -1.22 -2.53 5.80
CA ILE A 72 -0.63 -3.41 6.82
C ILE A 72 -0.81 -4.87 6.44
N ALA A 73 -2.01 -5.28 6.02
CA ALA A 73 -2.28 -6.65 5.59
C ALA A 73 -1.41 -7.06 4.40
N LEU A 74 -1.24 -6.18 3.40
CA LEU A 74 -0.38 -6.44 2.24
C LEU A 74 1.10 -6.51 2.63
N ILE A 75 1.58 -5.67 3.54
CA ILE A 75 2.96 -5.70 4.04
C ILE A 75 3.21 -7.01 4.79
N VAL A 76 2.37 -7.36 5.77
CA VAL A 76 2.54 -8.58 6.57
C VAL A 76 2.52 -9.82 5.68
N THR A 77 1.52 -9.94 4.81
CA THR A 77 1.42 -11.09 3.91
C THR A 77 2.52 -11.10 2.86
N GLY A 78 2.88 -9.94 2.29
CA GLY A 78 3.99 -9.78 1.34
C GLY A 78 5.32 -10.21 1.92
N LEU A 79 5.69 -9.66 3.08
CA LEU A 79 6.94 -9.98 3.79
C LEU A 79 7.03 -11.47 4.13
N SER A 80 5.92 -12.09 4.55
CA SER A 80 5.89 -13.54 4.84
C SER A 80 6.26 -14.41 3.61
N MET A 81 6.05 -13.88 2.40
CA MET A 81 6.33 -14.56 1.14
C MET A 81 7.72 -14.26 0.57
N THR A 82 8.41 -13.25 1.09
CA THR A 82 9.78 -12.93 0.66
C THR A 82 10.82 -13.86 1.28
N SER A 83 11.97 -14.01 0.62
CA SER A 83 13.10 -14.77 1.16
C SER A 83 13.93 -13.99 2.19
N LEU A 84 13.52 -12.76 2.56
CA LEU A 84 14.23 -11.91 3.51
C LEU A 84 14.41 -12.57 4.89
N PHE A 85 13.50 -13.47 5.26
CA PHE A 85 13.55 -14.24 6.51
C PHE A 85 14.11 -15.67 6.34
N ARG A 86 14.60 -16.03 5.16
CA ARG A 86 15.10 -17.38 4.89
C ARG A 86 16.50 -17.54 5.48
N ARG A 87 16.60 -18.18 6.66
CA ARG A 87 17.89 -18.57 7.25
C ARG A 87 18.68 -19.37 6.19
N ARG A 88 19.91 -18.95 5.90
CA ARG A 88 20.81 -19.72 5.03
C ARG A 88 20.93 -21.13 5.61
N PRO A 89 20.76 -22.20 4.81
CA PRO A 89 21.11 -23.52 5.30
C PRO A 89 22.58 -23.48 5.70
N LYS A 90 22.87 -23.89 6.94
CA LYS A 90 24.23 -24.16 7.38
C LYS A 90 24.73 -25.23 6.41
N ARG A 91 25.62 -24.87 5.48
CA ARG A 91 26.42 -25.86 4.78
C ARG A 91 27.16 -26.57 5.88
N GLU A 92 26.69 -27.75 6.25
CA GLU A 92 27.50 -28.70 6.98
C GLU A 92 28.72 -28.88 6.09
N ALA A 93 29.86 -28.42 6.62
CA ALA A 93 31.15 -28.74 6.07
C ALA A 93 31.21 -30.26 6.12
N GLU A 94 30.93 -30.86 4.97
CA GLU A 94 31.18 -32.24 4.65
C GLU A 94 32.69 -32.43 4.84
N GLY A 95 33.04 -32.99 5.99
CA GLY A 95 34.35 -33.58 6.20
C GLY A 95 34.33 -34.95 5.56
N ASP A 96 35.22 -35.16 4.60
CA ASP A 96 36.20 -36.25 4.62
C ASP A 96 37.43 -35.81 3.81
#